data_AF-A0A1Z7M7B0-F1
#
_entry.id   AF-A0A1Z7M7B0-F1
#
_cell.length_a   1.000
_cell.length_b   1.000
_cell.length_c   1.000
_cell.angle_alpha   90.00
_cell.angle_beta   90.00
_cell.angle_gamma   90.00
#
_symmetry.space_group_name_H-M   'P 1'
#
loop_
_entity.id
_entity.type
_entity.pdbx_description
1 polymer ?
#
loop_
_entity_poly.entity_id
_entity_poly.type
_entity_poly.pdbx_seq_one_letter_code
_entity_poly.pdbx_strand_id
1 'polypeptide(L)'
;MEKSDGNAYLALAVALATWYNGNQTEADYQELCISDAFLPTESSEEKPAVECRAVMLNINLGHNKELMEKCRALWEYAYFVNEVKENLKNGVPIENAVAEARKACIDKDILKEFLEKNSSEVEDVILEEFDREWYEKKVREESQRIGVEEGRNEELSRIAEDEKLREELYREYGL
;
A
#
# COMPACT_ATOMS: atom_id res chain seq x y z
N MET A 1 -35.37 -50.63 1.18
CA MET A 1 -35.95 -49.27 1.23
C MET A 1 -35.27 -48.57 2.38
N GLU A 2 -34.31 -47.68 2.10
CA GLU A 2 -34.11 -46.40 2.82
C GLU A 2 -32.86 -45.69 2.28
N LYS A 3 -33.16 -44.69 1.43
CA LYS A 3 -32.52 -43.39 1.22
C LYS A 3 -31.00 -43.30 0.99
N SER A 4 -30.65 -43.31 -0.29
CA SER A 4 -29.90 -42.19 -0.89
C SER A 4 -30.54 -40.86 -0.49
N ASP A 5 -29.73 -39.86 -0.11
CA ASP A 5 -29.82 -38.45 -0.55
C ASP A 5 -28.95 -37.56 0.37
N GLY A 6 -27.85 -36.99 -0.15
CA GLY A 6 -27.66 -35.53 -0.25
C GLY A 6 -26.86 -34.97 0.95
N ASN A 7 -25.73 -34.27 0.82
CA ASN A 7 -25.35 -33.26 -0.16
C ASN A 7 -23.89 -33.45 -0.59
N ALA A 8 -23.66 -33.60 -1.90
CA ALA A 8 -22.38 -33.21 -2.47
C ALA A 8 -22.42 -31.68 -2.61
N TYR A 9 -21.84 -30.95 -1.66
CA TYR A 9 -21.62 -29.53 -1.84
C TYR A 9 -20.66 -29.37 -3.02
N LEU A 10 -21.15 -28.84 -4.14
CA LEU A 10 -20.29 -28.27 -5.16
C LEU A 10 -19.59 -27.08 -4.51
N ALA A 11 -18.30 -27.25 -4.19
CA ALA A 11 -17.47 -26.14 -3.76
C ALA A 11 -17.31 -25.19 -4.95
N LEU A 12 -18.12 -24.13 -5.00
CA LEU A 12 -17.86 -23.01 -5.87
C LEU A 12 -16.71 -22.21 -5.23
N ALA A 13 -15.50 -22.43 -5.71
CA ALA A 13 -14.37 -21.59 -5.36
C ALA A 13 -14.51 -20.25 -6.08
N VAL A 14 -15.04 -19.24 -5.38
CA VAL A 14 -14.99 -17.86 -5.84
C VAL A 14 -13.62 -17.32 -5.45
N ALA A 15 -12.79 -17.01 -6.44
CA ALA A 15 -11.50 -16.38 -6.22
C ALA A 15 -11.67 -14.85 -6.23
N LEU A 16 -11.33 -14.20 -5.11
CA LEU A 16 -11.18 -12.76 -5.03
C LEU A 16 -9.71 -12.43 -5.24
N ALA A 17 -9.42 -11.59 -6.23
CA ALA A 17 -8.06 -11.13 -6.52
C ALA A 17 -8.02 -9.60 -6.49
N THR A 18 -6.92 -9.07 -5.96
CA THR A 18 -6.61 -7.63 -5.94
C THR A 18 -5.19 -7.41 -6.46
N TRP A 19 -4.93 -6.24 -7.02
CA TRP A 19 -3.62 -5.88 -7.55
C TRP A 19 -2.93 -4.86 -6.65
N TYR A 20 -1.67 -5.12 -6.35
CA TYR A 20 -0.83 -4.19 -5.60
C TYR A 20 0.11 -3.43 -6.53
N ASN A 21 0.01 -2.10 -6.51
CA ASN A 21 0.91 -1.20 -7.23
C ASN A 21 1.39 -0.05 -6.31
N GLY A 22 1.55 -0.34 -5.02
CA GLY A 22 2.00 0.65 -4.03
C GLY A 22 3.52 0.85 -4.05
N ASN A 23 4.01 1.69 -3.13
CA ASN A 23 5.43 2.05 -3.01
C ASN A 23 6.23 1.17 -2.03
N GLN A 24 5.57 0.27 -1.30
CA GLN A 24 6.25 -0.64 -0.37
C GLN A 24 6.75 -1.87 -1.12
N THR A 25 7.80 -2.49 -0.57
CA THR A 25 8.32 -3.75 -1.11
C THR A 25 7.44 -4.89 -0.62
N GLU A 26 6.59 -5.41 -1.50
CA GLU A 26 5.71 -6.54 -1.22
C GLU A 26 6.06 -7.76 -2.08
N ALA A 27 5.70 -8.95 -1.61
CA ALA A 27 5.90 -10.20 -2.34
C ALA A 27 5.00 -10.28 -3.59
N ASP A 28 5.36 -11.14 -4.57
CA ASP A 28 4.54 -11.36 -5.77
C ASP A 28 3.13 -11.86 -5.44
N TYR A 29 2.99 -12.61 -4.35
CA TYR A 29 1.74 -13.21 -3.90
C TYR A 29 1.58 -13.01 -2.39
N GLN A 30 0.40 -12.53 -1.98
CA GLN A 30 -0.02 -12.50 -0.59
C GLN A 30 -1.50 -12.90 -0.49
N GLU A 31 -1.87 -13.55 0.61
CA GLU A 31 -3.28 -13.74 0.97
C GLU A 31 -3.64 -12.70 2.03
N LEU A 32 -4.69 -11.93 1.77
CA LEU A 32 -5.19 -10.90 2.67
C LEU A 32 -6.47 -11.39 3.33
N CYS A 33 -6.59 -11.21 4.64
CA CYS A 33 -7.85 -11.39 5.37
C CYS A 33 -8.49 -10.03 5.62
N ILE A 34 -9.80 -9.92 5.39
CA ILE A 34 -10.52 -8.65 5.64
C ILE A 34 -10.43 -8.26 7.13
N SER A 35 -10.39 -9.25 8.03
CA SER A 35 -10.23 -9.01 9.46
C SER A 35 -8.95 -8.24 9.83
N ASP A 36 -7.87 -8.38 9.07
CA ASP A 36 -6.60 -7.66 9.30
C ASP A 36 -6.72 -6.14 9.10
N ALA A 37 -7.77 -5.67 8.40
CA ALA A 37 -8.02 -4.25 8.17
C ALA A 37 -8.73 -3.55 9.36
N PHE A 38 -9.17 -4.29 10.38
CA PHE A 38 -9.89 -3.76 11.53
C PHE A 38 -9.06 -3.83 12.81
N LEU A 39 -9.26 -2.86 13.70
CA LEU A 39 -8.65 -2.89 15.02
C LEU A 39 -9.21 -4.06 15.85
N PRO A 40 -8.39 -4.74 16.65
CA PRO A 40 -8.87 -5.74 17.59
C PRO A 40 -9.87 -5.09 18.57
N THR A 41 -11.05 -5.69 18.74
CA THR A 41 -11.99 -5.28 19.78
C THR A 41 -11.56 -5.87 21.14
N GLU A 42 -12.01 -5.28 22.25
CA GLU A 42 -11.72 -5.79 23.60
C GLU A 42 -12.20 -7.25 23.81
N SER A 43 -13.14 -7.71 22.99
CA SER A 43 -13.63 -9.09 22.90
C SER A 43 -12.90 -9.93 21.84
N SER A 44 -11.61 -9.70 21.63
CA SER A 44 -10.75 -10.33 20.60
C SER A 44 -10.68 -11.87 20.60
N GLU A 45 -11.36 -12.55 21.52
CA GLU A 45 -11.54 -14.00 21.54
C GLU A 45 -12.66 -14.50 20.60
N GLU A 46 -13.57 -13.61 20.16
CA GLU A 46 -14.65 -13.99 19.25
C GLU A 46 -14.18 -14.02 17.79
N LYS A 47 -14.20 -15.21 17.18
CA LYS A 47 -13.89 -15.38 15.75
C LYS A 47 -14.96 -14.70 14.89
N PRO A 48 -14.57 -14.01 13.80
CA PRO A 48 -15.54 -13.39 12.91
C PRO A 48 -16.48 -14.45 12.30
N ALA A 49 -17.77 -14.10 12.21
CA ALA A 49 -18.78 -14.99 11.64
C ALA A 49 -18.59 -15.22 10.13
N VAL A 50 -17.90 -14.30 9.45
CA VAL A 50 -17.50 -14.39 8.04
C VAL A 50 -16.06 -13.92 7.93
N GLU A 51 -15.21 -14.74 7.33
CA GLU A 51 -13.86 -14.35 6.92
C GLU A 51 -13.81 -14.34 5.40
N CYS A 52 -13.26 -13.25 4.85
CA CYS A 52 -13.12 -13.07 3.42
C CYS A 52 -11.64 -12.97 3.09
N ARG A 53 -11.18 -13.86 2.20
CA ARG A 53 -9.79 -13.94 1.77
C ARG A 53 -9.67 -13.46 0.33
N ALA A 54 -8.70 -12.59 0.10
CA ALA A 54 -8.34 -12.13 -1.23
C ALA A 54 -6.90 -12.49 -1.53
N VAL A 55 -6.63 -12.91 -2.76
CA VAL A 55 -5.28 -13.04 -3.29
C VAL A 55 -4.82 -11.67 -3.79
N MET A 56 -3.75 -11.14 -3.23
CA MET A 56 -3.10 -9.94 -3.72
C MET A 56 -1.92 -10.34 -4.62
N LEU A 57 -1.90 -9.77 -5.83
CA LEU A 57 -0.82 -9.95 -6.79
C LEU A 57 -0.07 -8.62 -6.96
N ASN A 58 1.24 -8.63 -6.72
CA ASN A 58 2.07 -7.45 -6.94
C ASN A 58 2.29 -7.22 -8.45
N ILE A 59 1.77 -6.10 -8.95
CA ILE A 59 1.86 -5.73 -10.37
C ILE A 59 2.87 -4.62 -10.62
N ASN A 60 3.69 -4.25 -9.63
CA ASN A 60 4.80 -3.32 -9.86
C ASN A 60 5.73 -3.86 -10.95
N LEU A 61 6.35 -2.95 -11.70
CA LEU A 61 7.23 -3.33 -12.82
C LEU A 61 8.35 -4.27 -12.34
N GLY A 62 8.43 -5.47 -12.91
CA GLY A 62 9.41 -6.51 -12.55
C GLY A 62 8.86 -7.67 -11.70
N HIS A 63 7.66 -7.53 -11.16
CA HIS A 63 6.95 -8.55 -10.39
C HIS A 63 6.00 -9.39 -11.26
N ASN A 64 5.60 -10.57 -10.76
CA ASN A 64 4.64 -11.48 -11.40
C ASN A 64 4.91 -11.68 -12.91
N LYS A 65 6.16 -12.02 -13.26
CA LYS A 65 6.66 -12.05 -14.64
C LYS A 65 5.78 -12.87 -15.59
N GLU A 66 5.34 -14.06 -15.17
CA GLU A 66 4.50 -14.92 -16.00
C GLU A 66 3.12 -14.30 -16.30
N LEU A 67 2.53 -13.60 -15.32
CA LEU A 67 1.27 -12.85 -15.52
C LEU A 67 1.48 -11.71 -16.51
N MET A 68 2.58 -10.97 -16.36
CA MET A 68 2.93 -9.83 -17.21
C MET A 68 3.24 -10.26 -18.65
N GLU A 69 3.90 -11.40 -18.84
CA GLU A 69 4.16 -11.99 -20.16
C GLU A 69 2.86 -12.39 -20.86
N LYS A 70 1.86 -12.88 -20.12
CA LYS A 70 0.55 -13.28 -20.67
C LYS A 70 -0.39 -12.09 -20.89
N CYS A 71 -0.23 -11.01 -20.12
CA CYS A 71 -1.11 -9.84 -20.18
C CYS A 71 -0.32 -8.57 -20.48
N ARG A 72 -0.08 -8.32 -21.78
CA ARG A 72 0.65 -7.15 -22.25
C ARG A 72 0.06 -5.83 -21.74
N ALA A 73 -1.27 -5.66 -21.77
CA ALA A 73 -1.91 -4.44 -21.31
C ALA A 73 -1.63 -4.13 -19.82
N LEU A 74 -1.59 -5.17 -18.98
CA LEU A 74 -1.26 -5.01 -17.56
C LEU A 74 0.22 -4.64 -17.36
N TRP A 75 1.12 -5.25 -18.15
CA TRP A 75 2.53 -4.87 -18.16
C TRP A 75 2.74 -3.43 -18.62
N GLU A 76 2.04 -2.98 -19.67
CA GLU A 76 2.11 -1.61 -20.17
C GLU A 76 1.59 -0.60 -19.15
N TYR A 77 0.52 -0.95 -18.41
CA TYR A 77 0.05 -0.16 -17.26
C TYR A 77 1.12 -0.07 -16.15
N ALA A 78 1.71 -1.21 -15.75
CA ALA A 78 2.76 -1.24 -14.73
C ALA A 78 3.98 -0.40 -15.14
N TYR A 79 4.32 -0.43 -16.43
CA TYR A 79 5.38 0.41 -17.00
C TYR A 79 5.04 1.90 -16.88
N PHE A 80 3.83 2.31 -17.28
CA PHE A 80 3.39 3.70 -17.18
C PHE A 80 3.43 4.22 -15.75
N VAL A 81 2.87 3.48 -14.79
CA VAL A 81 2.90 3.90 -13.38
C VAL A 81 4.34 3.98 -12.85
N ASN A 82 5.22 3.06 -13.27
CA ASN A 82 6.62 3.13 -12.90
C ASN A 82 7.32 4.39 -13.46
N GLU A 83 7.06 4.79 -14.71
CA GLU A 83 7.58 6.06 -15.25
C GLU A 83 7.13 7.27 -14.44
N VAL A 84 5.84 7.32 -14.03
CA VAL A 84 5.33 8.38 -13.14
C VAL A 84 6.10 8.39 -11.82
N LYS A 85 6.27 7.22 -11.18
CA LYS A 85 7.03 7.08 -9.93
C LYS A 85 8.48 7.54 -10.07
N GLU A 86 9.15 7.21 -11.18
CA GLU A 86 10.53 7.63 -11.42
C GLU A 86 10.64 9.14 -11.64
N ASN A 87 9.72 9.76 -12.38
CA ASN A 87 9.67 11.21 -12.56
C ASN A 87 9.46 11.94 -11.22
N LEU A 88 8.57 11.44 -10.36
CA LEU A 88 8.36 11.96 -9.01
C LEU A 88 9.61 11.84 -8.14
N LYS A 89 10.31 10.68 -8.19
CA LYS A 89 11.58 10.49 -7.46
C LYS A 89 12.65 11.48 -7.91
N ASN A 90 12.63 11.88 -9.18
CA ASN A 90 13.52 12.90 -9.73
C ASN A 90 13.12 14.34 -9.37
N GLY A 91 12.07 14.53 -8.55
CA GLY A 91 11.62 15.83 -8.08
C GLY A 91 10.71 16.60 -9.04
N VAL A 92 10.21 15.92 -10.09
CA VAL A 92 9.22 16.51 -10.99
C VAL A 92 7.87 16.61 -10.25
N PRO A 93 7.17 17.76 -10.30
CA PRO A 93 5.81 17.89 -9.75
C PRO A 93 4.86 16.87 -10.35
N ILE A 94 3.85 16.41 -9.60
CA ILE A 94 3.00 15.28 -10.00
C ILE A 94 2.33 15.49 -11.37
N GLU A 95 1.79 16.68 -11.63
CA GLU A 95 1.11 16.99 -12.89
C GLU A 95 2.07 16.85 -14.09
N ASN A 96 3.30 17.34 -13.92
CA ASN A 96 4.33 17.23 -14.94
C ASN A 96 4.85 15.79 -15.05
N ALA A 97 4.99 15.07 -13.94
CA ALA A 97 5.45 13.69 -13.92
C ALA A 97 4.51 12.77 -14.69
N VAL A 98 3.19 12.96 -14.53
CA VAL A 98 2.14 12.24 -15.27
C VAL A 98 2.17 12.60 -16.75
N ALA A 99 2.23 13.90 -17.09
CA ALA A 99 2.27 14.35 -18.48
C ALA A 99 3.51 13.83 -19.24
N GLU A 100 4.68 13.85 -18.60
CA GLU A 100 5.93 13.35 -19.16
C GLU A 100 5.91 11.83 -19.34
N ALA A 101 5.43 11.08 -18.34
CA ALA A 101 5.29 9.63 -18.43
C ALA A 101 4.33 9.22 -19.55
N ARG A 102 3.21 9.94 -19.68
CA ARG A 102 2.23 9.71 -20.75
C ARG A 102 2.85 9.92 -22.13
N LYS A 103 3.55 11.03 -22.33
CA LYS A 103 4.26 11.30 -23.58
C LYS A 103 5.27 10.20 -23.91
N ALA A 104 6.10 9.83 -22.92
CA ALA A 104 7.10 8.77 -23.10
C ALA A 104 6.46 7.42 -23.46
N CYS A 105 5.31 7.09 -22.88
CA CYS A 105 4.60 5.83 -23.17
C CYS A 105 3.97 5.84 -24.58
N ILE A 106 3.33 6.94 -24.98
CA ILE A 106 2.78 7.11 -26.34
C ILE A 106 3.88 7.00 -27.40
N ASP A 107 5.02 7.65 -27.17
CA ASP A 107 6.18 7.61 -28.09
C ASP A 107 6.76 6.19 -28.22
N LYS A 108 6.66 5.37 -27.16
CA LYS A 108 7.13 3.98 -27.11
C LYS A 108 6.08 2.94 -27.55
N ASP A 109 4.88 3.38 -27.97
CA ASP A 109 3.74 2.51 -28.27
C ASP A 109 3.30 1.63 -27.08
N ILE A 110 3.41 2.19 -25.87
CA ILE A 110 3.02 1.57 -24.60
C ILE A 110 1.71 2.19 -24.14
N LEU A 111 0.66 1.37 -23.97
CA LEU A 111 -0.68 1.81 -23.53
C LEU A 111 -1.27 2.93 -24.41
N LYS A 112 -0.76 3.10 -25.63
CA LYS A 112 -0.95 4.28 -26.47
C LYS A 112 -2.41 4.59 -26.74
N GLU A 113 -3.16 3.62 -27.27
CA GLU A 113 -4.57 3.82 -27.64
C GLU A 113 -5.41 4.26 -26.43
N PHE A 114 -5.12 3.71 -25.25
CA PHE A 114 -5.80 4.04 -24.02
C PHE A 114 -5.44 5.45 -23.51
N LEU A 115 -4.14 5.80 -23.53
CA LEU A 115 -3.64 7.11 -23.11
C LEU A 115 -3.99 8.25 -24.06
N GLU A 116 -4.20 7.95 -25.35
CA GLU A 116 -4.68 8.92 -26.35
C GLU A 116 -6.18 9.18 -26.17
N LYS A 117 -6.97 8.14 -25.88
CA LYS A 117 -8.43 8.23 -25.77
C LYS A 117 -8.92 8.79 -24.43
N ASN A 118 -8.27 8.44 -23.34
CA ASN A 118 -8.75 8.74 -21.98
C ASN A 118 -7.86 9.79 -21.27
N SER A 119 -7.30 10.74 -22.02
CA SER A 119 -6.22 11.60 -21.54
C SER A 119 -6.55 12.34 -20.23
N SER A 120 -7.73 12.95 -20.13
CA SER A 120 -8.13 13.69 -18.93
C SER A 120 -8.44 12.76 -17.77
N GLU A 121 -9.14 11.66 -18.01
CA GLU A 121 -9.54 10.72 -16.96
C GLU A 121 -8.34 9.98 -16.36
N VAL A 122 -7.36 9.60 -17.19
CA VAL A 122 -6.12 8.99 -16.71
C VAL A 122 -5.30 9.98 -15.89
N GLU A 123 -5.23 11.24 -16.33
CA GLU A 123 -4.55 12.28 -15.56
C GLU A 123 -5.25 12.49 -14.21
N ASP A 124 -6.59 12.62 -14.19
CA ASP A 124 -7.38 12.83 -12.97
C ASP A 124 -7.24 11.65 -11.98
N VAL A 125 -7.42 10.40 -12.43
CA VAL A 125 -7.35 9.21 -11.57
C VAL A 125 -5.94 9.05 -10.97
N ILE A 126 -4.90 9.23 -11.78
CA ILE A 126 -3.52 9.09 -11.31
C ILE A 126 -3.18 10.23 -10.35
N LEU A 127 -3.59 11.47 -10.65
CA LEU A 127 -3.39 12.60 -9.74
C LEU A 127 -4.06 12.33 -8.39
N GLU A 128 -5.31 11.89 -8.38
CA GLU A 128 -6.04 11.56 -7.15
C GLU A 128 -5.39 10.42 -6.36
N GLU A 129 -4.93 9.36 -7.03
CA GLU A 129 -4.25 8.23 -6.39
C GLU A 129 -2.92 8.67 -5.75
N PHE A 130 -2.09 9.41 -6.49
CA PHE A 130 -0.79 9.86 -5.99
C PHE A 130 -0.91 10.97 -4.95
N ASP A 131 -1.82 11.93 -5.10
CA ASP A 131 -2.05 12.96 -4.08
C ASP A 131 -2.48 12.32 -2.77
N ARG A 132 -3.33 11.29 -2.82
CA ARG A 132 -3.71 10.51 -1.63
C ARG A 132 -2.49 9.82 -1.01
N GLU A 133 -1.69 9.09 -1.79
CA GLU A 133 -0.49 8.41 -1.26
C GLU A 133 0.52 9.41 -0.66
N TRP A 134 0.75 10.55 -1.34
CA TRP A 134 1.64 11.61 -0.87
C TRP A 134 1.12 12.26 0.40
N TYR A 135 -0.18 12.55 0.46
CA TYR A 135 -0.84 13.08 1.64
C TYR A 135 -0.72 12.12 2.83
N GLU A 136 -1.04 10.83 2.64
CA GLU A 136 -0.92 9.80 3.67
C GLU A 136 0.50 9.66 4.19
N LYS A 137 1.50 9.69 3.29
CA LYS A 137 2.91 9.67 3.67
C LYS A 137 3.29 10.90 4.50
N LYS A 138 2.86 12.10 4.10
CA LYS A 138 3.12 13.34 4.84
C LYS A 138 2.49 13.32 6.23
N VAL A 139 1.24 12.89 6.34
CA VAL A 139 0.55 12.74 7.62
C VAL A 139 1.28 11.73 8.51
N ARG A 140 1.73 10.61 7.95
CA ARG A 140 2.50 9.60 8.70
C ARG A 140 3.84 10.12 9.19
N GLU A 141 4.60 10.80 8.34
CA GLU A 141 5.89 11.41 8.70
C GLU A 141 5.71 12.47 9.81
N GLU A 142 4.70 13.32 9.68
CA GLU A 142 4.38 14.32 10.69
C GLU A 142 3.94 13.68 12.01
N SER A 143 3.08 12.66 11.96
CA SER A 143 2.65 11.91 13.14
C SER A 143 3.81 11.24 13.85
N GLN A 144 4.75 10.65 13.10
CA GLN A 144 5.96 10.06 13.68
C GLN A 144 6.86 11.12 14.32
N ARG A 145 7.04 12.28 13.66
CA ARG A 145 7.83 13.37 14.21
C ARG A 145 7.23 13.89 15.51
N ILE A 146 5.92 14.10 15.54
CA ILE A 146 5.18 14.54 16.74
C ILE A 146 5.33 13.50 17.85
N GLY A 147 5.12 12.20 17.57
CA GLY A 147 5.25 11.16 18.58
C GLY A 147 6.67 11.03 19.16
N VAL A 148 7.72 11.23 18.35
CA VAL A 148 9.11 11.28 18.85
C VAL A 148 9.35 12.49 19.75
N GLU A 149 8.80 13.65 19.37
CA GLU A 149 8.93 14.88 20.15
C GLU A 149 8.16 14.81 21.47
N GLU A 150 6.94 14.29 21.45
CA GLU A 150 6.11 14.03 22.64
C GLU A 150 6.80 13.03 23.57
N GLY A 151 7.27 11.89 23.05
CA GLY A 151 7.97 10.90 23.87
C GLY A 151 9.24 11.44 24.51
N ARG A 152 10.00 12.29 23.79
CA ARG A 152 11.17 12.97 24.37
C ARG A 152 10.77 13.96 25.46
N ASN A 153 9.70 14.72 25.26
CA ASN A 153 9.23 15.69 26.25
C ASN A 153 8.67 14.99 27.50
N GLU A 154 7.92 13.90 27.35
CA GLU A 154 7.43 13.07 28.46
C GLU A 154 8.59 12.49 29.27
N GLU A 155 9.63 11.97 28.61
CA GLU A 155 10.81 11.45 29.28
C GLU A 155 11.57 12.54 30.05
N LEU A 156 11.74 13.73 29.45
CA LEU A 156 12.33 14.89 30.12
C LEU A 156 11.51 15.33 31.33
N SER A 157 10.17 15.34 31.22
CA SER A 157 9.28 15.68 32.33
C SER A 157 9.40 14.65 33.46
N ARG A 158 9.44 13.36 33.12
CA ARG A 158 9.64 12.27 34.09
C ARG A 158 10.99 12.41 34.82
N ILE A 159 12.07 12.74 34.12
CA ILE A 159 13.40 12.97 34.72
C ILE A 159 13.39 14.22 35.62
N ALA A 160 12.63 15.26 35.26
CA ALA A 160 12.51 16.45 36.07
C ALA A 160 11.74 16.21 37.39
N GLU A 161 10.74 15.34 37.35
CA GLU A 161 9.86 15.02 38.49
C GLU A 161 10.39 13.90 39.39
N ASP A 162 11.14 12.94 38.85
CA ASP A 162 11.72 11.81 39.60
C ASP A 162 13.18 12.06 40.00
N GLU A 163 13.36 12.47 41.27
CA GLU A 163 14.66 12.76 41.85
C GLU A 163 15.59 11.52 41.89
N LYS A 164 15.06 10.31 42.05
CA LYS A 164 15.86 9.08 42.03
C LYS A 164 16.37 8.76 40.64
N LEU A 165 15.51 8.87 39.63
CA LEU A 165 15.87 8.64 38.23
C LEU A 165 16.95 9.64 37.79
N ARG A 166 16.83 10.90 38.23
CA ARG A 166 17.82 11.94 38.00
C ARG A 166 19.18 11.63 38.64
N GLU A 167 19.21 11.19 39.90
CA GLU A 167 20.45 10.78 40.58
C GLU A 167 21.12 9.54 39.98
N GLU A 168 20.34 8.58 39.46
CA GLU A 168 20.85 7.41 38.74
C GLU A 168 21.49 7.81 37.40
N LEU A 169 20.83 8.67 36.63
CA LEU A 169 21.37 9.21 35.37
C LEU A 169 22.67 10.00 35.59
N TYR A 170 22.75 10.82 36.65
CA TYR A 170 23.97 11.53 37.02
C TYR A 170 25.13 10.58 37.36
N ARG A 171 24.83 9.45 38.01
CA ARG A 171 25.83 8.43 38.34
C ARG A 171 26.30 7.62 37.13
N GLU A 172 25.40 7.31 36.21
CA GLU A 172 25.68 6.48 35.04
C GLU A 172 26.42 7.25 33.93
N TYR A 173 26.00 8.50 33.67
CA TYR A 173 26.53 9.32 32.57
C TYR A 173 27.52 10.40 33.02
N GLY A 174 27.73 10.58 34.33
CA GLY A 174 28.72 11.51 34.88
C GLY A 174 28.42 12.99 34.61
N LEU A 175 27.13 13.34 34.46
CA LEU A 175 26.63 14.69 34.24
C LEU A 175 26.72 15.59 35.49
#